data_AF-A0A954T637-F1
#
_entry.id   AF-A0A954T637-F1
#
_cell.length_a   1.000
_cell.length_b   1.000
_cell.length_c   1.000
_cell.angle_alpha   90.00
_cell.angle_beta   90.00
_cell.angle_gamma   90.00
#
_symmetry.space_group_name_H-M   'P 1'
#
loop_
_entity.id
_entity.type
_entity.pdbx_description
1 polymer ?
#
loop_
_entity_poly.entity_id
_entity_poly.type
_entity_poly.pdbx_seq_one_letter_code
_entity_poly.pdbx_strand_id
1 'polypeptide(L)'
;FSRLKHAAFRELIDREVTSRPALVLVRADPADRHIEYVNNPPSLDAPVLTGHWLPEEFSAADLRQLFAARALYLFDAEQGVLRPLRAR
;
A
#
# COMPACT_ATOMS: atom_id res chain seq x y z
N PHE A 1 17.47 -8.14 -6.52
CA PHE A 1 17.15 -7.30 -5.34
C PHE A 1 15.66 -7.15 -5.04
N SER A 2 14.74 -7.49 -5.96
CA SER A 2 13.28 -7.35 -5.73
C SER A 2 12.65 -8.39 -4.76
N ARG A 3 13.10 -9.66 -4.73
CA ARG A 3 12.47 -10.73 -3.91
C ARG A 3 12.60 -10.53 -2.39
N LEU A 4 13.77 -10.09 -1.91
CA LEU A 4 14.00 -9.82 -0.48
C LEU A 4 13.15 -8.64 0.01
N LYS A 5 13.08 -7.58 -0.81
CA LYS A 5 12.24 -6.42 -0.54
C LYS A 5 10.75 -6.79 -0.52
N HIS A 6 10.29 -7.68 -1.41
CA HIS A 6 8.92 -8.19 -1.43
C HIS A 6 8.59 -9.07 -0.21
N ALA A 7 9.50 -9.94 0.21
CA ALA A 7 9.32 -10.75 1.42
C ALA A 7 9.22 -9.87 2.67
N ALA A 8 10.13 -8.90 2.82
CA ALA A 8 10.10 -7.94 3.92
C ALA A 8 8.82 -7.09 3.92
N PHE A 9 8.35 -6.66 2.74
CA PHE A 9 7.08 -5.94 2.62
C PHE A 9 5.88 -6.81 3.02
N ARG A 10 5.86 -8.08 2.64
CA ARG A 10 4.80 -9.02 3.02
C ARG A 10 4.78 -9.25 4.53
N GLU A 11 5.95 -9.50 5.12
CA GLU A 11 6.11 -9.63 6.58
C GLU A 11 5.65 -8.37 7.31
N LEU A 12 5.96 -7.19 6.77
CA LEU A 12 5.51 -5.91 7.33
C LEU A 12 3.99 -5.78 7.29
N ILE A 13 3.35 -6.12 6.16
CA ILE A 13 1.88 -6.15 6.05
C ILE A 13 1.28 -7.09 7.08
N ASP A 14 1.80 -8.32 7.18
CA ASP A 14 1.24 -9.34 8.08
C ASP A 14 1.35 -8.93 9.56
N ARG A 15 2.38 -8.16 9.92
CA ARG A 15 2.60 -7.65 11.29
C ARG A 15 1.80 -6.39 11.61
N GLU A 16 1.79 -5.41 10.71
CA GLU A 16 1.32 -4.05 11.00
C GLU A 16 -0.11 -3.78 10.51
N VAL A 17 -0.61 -4.54 9.52
CA VAL A 17 -2.00 -4.42 9.02
C VAL A 17 -2.92 -5.29 9.86
N THR A 18 -3.36 -4.71 10.97
CA THR A 18 -4.27 -5.35 11.94
C THR A 18 -5.74 -5.21 11.58
N SER A 19 -6.13 -4.16 10.86
CA SER A 19 -7.51 -3.94 10.42
C SER A 19 -7.73 -4.45 9.00
N ARG A 20 -8.66 -5.39 8.82
CA ARG A 20 -8.97 -6.01 7.53
C ARG A 20 -10.50 -5.94 7.29
N PRO A 21 -10.97 -5.76 6.04
CA PRO A 21 -10.19 -5.67 4.81
C PRO A 21 -9.40 -4.35 4.71
N ALA A 22 -8.25 -4.37 4.04
CA ALA A 22 -7.33 -3.23 3.93
C ALA A 22 -6.94 -2.92 2.50
N LEU A 23 -6.53 -1.67 2.27
CA LEU A 23 -5.82 -1.21 1.10
C LEU A 23 -4.51 -0.56 1.54
N VAL A 24 -3.39 -1.08 1.05
CA VAL A 24 -2.04 -0.58 1.29
C VAL A 24 -1.56 0.13 0.02
N LEU A 25 -1.40 1.45 0.12
CA LEU A 25 -0.92 2.28 -0.97
C LEU A 25 0.60 2.43 -0.83
N VAL A 26 1.33 2.19 -1.91
CA VAL A 26 2.79 2.20 -1.91
C VAL A 26 3.28 3.49 -2.56
N ARG A 27 3.99 4.32 -1.80
CA ARG A 27 4.80 5.40 -2.33
C ARG A 27 6.14 4.81 -2.75
N ALA A 28 6.44 4.86 -4.05
CA ALA A 28 7.70 4.40 -4.60
C ALA A 28 8.87 5.26 -4.10
N ASP A 29 10.04 4.64 -4.00
CA ASP A 29 11.30 5.34 -3.74
C ASP A 29 11.69 6.09 -5.04
N PRO A 30 11.85 7.42 -5.02
CA PRO A 30 12.21 8.20 -6.20
C PRO A 30 13.60 7.85 -6.76
N ALA A 31 14.50 7.27 -5.94
CA ALA A 31 15.81 6.77 -6.38
C ALA A 31 15.71 5.39 -7.04
N ASP A 32 14.61 4.66 -6.83
CA ASP A 32 14.36 3.33 -7.38
C ASP A 32 13.15 3.40 -8.35
N ARG A 33 13.39 4.00 -9.53
CA ARG A 33 12.42 4.14 -10.63
C ARG A 33 11.86 2.81 -11.17
N HIS A 34 12.41 1.67 -10.72
CA HIS A 34 12.08 0.32 -11.18
C HIS A 34 11.27 -0.49 -10.16
N ILE A 35 10.70 0.16 -9.15
CA ILE A 35 9.87 -0.53 -8.18
C ILE A 35 8.47 -0.73 -8.75
N GLU A 36 8.34 -1.77 -9.57
CA GLU A 36 7.10 -2.51 -9.76
C GLU A 36 6.82 -3.32 -8.47
N TYR A 37 6.46 -2.67 -7.36
CA TYR A 37 6.14 -3.43 -6.13
C TYR A 37 4.84 -4.23 -6.24
N VAL A 38 4.08 -4.08 -7.32
CA VAL A 38 2.80 -4.76 -7.47
C VAL A 38 2.55 -5.12 -8.93
N ASN A 39 2.83 -6.36 -9.31
CA ASN A 39 2.14 -7.02 -10.42
C ASN A 39 1.94 -8.50 -10.08
N ASN A 40 1.00 -8.73 -9.17
CA ASN A 40 0.00 -9.76 -9.38
C ASN A 40 -1.24 -9.32 -8.60
N PRO A 41 -2.42 -9.23 -9.23
CA PRO A 41 -3.62 -8.86 -8.52
C PRO A 41 -3.88 -9.95 -7.47
N PRO A 42 -3.91 -9.65 -6.16
CA PRO A 42 -4.89 -10.34 -5.35
C PRO A 42 -6.25 -10.22 -6.07
N SER A 43 -7.11 -11.25 -6.00
CA SER A 43 -8.51 -11.02 -6.37
C SER A 43 -8.99 -9.75 -5.65
N LEU A 44 -9.86 -8.95 -6.28
CA LEU A 44 -10.38 -7.71 -5.66
C LEU A 44 -11.03 -7.98 -4.28
N ASP A 45 -11.32 -9.24 -3.98
CA ASP A 45 -11.87 -9.75 -2.72
C ASP A 45 -10.81 -10.09 -1.66
N ALA A 46 -9.53 -9.92 -1.95
CA ALA A 46 -8.50 -10.29 -0.98
C ALA A 46 -8.58 -9.42 0.29
N PRO A 47 -8.21 -9.99 1.46
CA PRO A 47 -8.22 -9.27 2.73
C PRO A 47 -7.31 -8.04 2.73
N VAL A 48 -6.25 -8.04 1.92
CA VAL A 48 -5.34 -6.90 1.75
C VAL A 48 -5.12 -6.69 0.26
N LEU A 49 -5.50 -5.51 -0.24
CA LEU A 49 -5.14 -5.04 -1.56
C LEU A 49 -3.91 -4.15 -1.48
N THR A 50 -3.09 -4.16 -2.52
CA THR A 50 -1.93 -3.28 -2.66
C THR A 50 -2.07 -2.47 -3.94
N GLY A 51 -1.75 -1.18 -3.88
CA GLY A 51 -1.81 -0.28 -5.03
C GLY A 51 -0.74 0.81 -4.97
N HIS A 52 -0.56 1.55 -6.05
CA HIS A 52 0.38 2.68 -6.08
C HIS A 52 -0.25 3.93 -5.47
N TRP A 53 0.52 4.69 -4.72
CA TRP A 53 0.11 6.00 -4.21
C TRP A 53 0.33 7.07 -5.29
N LEU A 54 -0.76 7.57 -5.86
CA LEU A 54 -0.79 8.59 -6.92
C LEU A 54 -1.54 9.84 -6.41
N PRO A 55 -0.91 10.68 -5.57
CA PRO A 55 -1.58 11.82 -4.93
C PRO A 55 -2.05 12.89 -5.92
N GLU A 56 -1.48 12.92 -7.12
CA GLU A 56 -1.87 13.83 -8.21
C GLU A 56 -3.18 13.39 -8.88
N GLU A 57 -3.52 12.09 -8.82
CA GLU A 57 -4.74 11.53 -9.41
C GLU A 57 -5.85 11.30 -8.37
N PHE A 58 -5.47 10.86 -7.16
CA PHE A 58 -6.43 10.53 -6.10
C PHE A 58 -5.96 11.08 -4.75
N SER A 59 -6.78 11.93 -4.13
CA SER A 59 -6.53 12.38 -2.77
C SER A 59 -6.82 11.26 -1.76
N ALA A 60 -6.32 11.41 -0.52
CA ALA A 60 -6.66 10.49 0.56
C ALA A 60 -8.16 10.45 0.87
N ALA A 61 -8.89 11.56 0.61
CA ALA A 61 -10.33 11.61 0.77
C ALA A 61 -11.03 10.78 -0.31
N ASP A 62 -10.61 10.90 -1.58
CA ASP A 62 -11.18 10.15 -2.70
C ASP A 62 -11.01 8.64 -2.49
N LEU A 63 -9.81 8.20 -2.11
CA LEU A 63 -9.56 6.78 -1.84
C LEU A 63 -10.38 6.27 -0.66
N ARG A 64 -10.64 7.10 0.34
CA ARG A 64 -11.48 6.71 1.48
C ARG A 64 -12.96 6.61 1.11
N GLN A 65 -13.41 7.39 0.14
CA GLN A 65 -14.75 7.25 -0.42
C GLN A 65 -14.85 6.00 -1.32
N LEU A 66 -13.88 5.80 -2.21
CA LEU A 66 -13.83 4.66 -3.15
C LEU A 66 -13.68 3.31 -2.43
N PHE A 67 -12.91 3.28 -1.33
CA PHE A 67 -12.64 2.08 -0.53
C PHE A 67 -13.16 2.24 0.89
N ALA A 68 -14.38 2.77 1.06
CA ALA A 68 -14.98 3.05 2.37
C ALA A 68 -15.07 1.83 3.31
N ALA A 69 -15.15 0.62 2.75
CA ALA A 69 -15.17 -0.62 3.51
C ALA A 69 -13.78 -1.11 3.96
N ARG A 70 -12.69 -0.44 3.57
CA ARG A 70 -11.31 -0.88 3.82
C ARG A 70 -10.54 0.10 4.70
N ALA A 71 -9.71 -0.44 5.59
CA ALA A 71 -8.71 0.35 6.29
C ALA A 71 -7.61 0.78 5.30
N LEU A 72 -7.25 2.07 5.31
CA LEU A 72 -6.23 2.62 4.40
C LEU A 72 -4.89 2.77 5.11
N TYR A 73 -3.84 2.30 4.44
CA TYR A 73 -2.46 2.43 4.88
C TYR A 73 -1.60 3.00 3.75
N LEU A 74 -0.55 3.73 4.11
CA LEU A 74 0.50 4.20 3.21
C LEU A 74 1.82 3.54 3.61
N PHE A 75 2.43 2.83 2.68
CA PHE A 75 3.78 2.32 2.79
C PHE A 75 4.73 3.27 2.05
N ASP A 76 5.71 3.81 2.75
CA ASP A 76 6.78 4.62 2.19
C ASP A 76 7.96 3.70 1.88
N ALA A 77 8.20 3.40 0.60
CA ALA A 77 9.23 2.44 0.18
C ALA A 77 10.66 2.96 0.38
N GLU A 78 10.86 4.28 0.37
CA GLU A 78 12.15 4.91 0.65
C GLU A 78 12.52 4.69 2.13
N GLN A 79 11.55 4.85 3.02
CA GLN A 79 11.75 4.75 4.47
C GLN A 79 11.53 3.33 5.02
N GLY A 80 10.85 2.46 4.27
CA GLY A 80 10.41 1.15 4.74
C GLY A 80 9.35 1.22 5.84
N VAL A 81 8.55 2.30 5.89
CA VAL A 81 7.60 2.58 6.98
C VAL A 81 6.16 2.41 6.50
N LEU A 82 5.35 1.66 7.25
CA LEU A 82 3.91 1.56 7.05
C LEU A 82 3.17 2.43 8.08
N ARG A 83 2.19 3.22 7.64
CA ARG A 83 1.37 4.05 8.52
C ARG A 83 -0.10 4.11 8.09
N PRO A 84 -1.06 4.28 9.01
CA PRO A 84 -2.45 4.53 8.65
C PRO A 84 -2.58 5.81 7.81
N LEU A 85 -3.31 5.73 6.70
CA LEU A 85 -3.64 6.90 5.89
C LEU A 85 -4.87 7.59 6.49
N ARG A 86 -4.64 8.72 7.17
CA ARG A 86 -5.68 9.53 7.78
C ARG A 86 -6.13 10.61 6.79
N ALA A 87 -7.45 10.75 6.61
CA ALA A 87 -8.01 11.95 5.99
C ALA A 87 -7.81 13.11 6.97
N ARG A 88 -7.19 14.19 6.52
CA ARG A 88 -7.23 15.47 7.23
C ARG A 88 -8.43 16.26 6.76
#